data_AF-I0KCT4-F1
#
_entry.id   AF-I0KCT4-F1
#
_cell.length_a   1.000
_cell.length_b   1.000
_cell.length_c   1.000
_cell.angle_alpha   90.00
_cell.angle_beta   90.00
_cell.angle_gamma   90.00
#
_symmetry.space_group_name_H-M   'P 1'
#
loop_
_entity.id
_entity.type
_entity.pdbx_description
1 polymer ?
#
loop_
_entity_poly.entity_id
_entity_poly.type
_entity_poly.pdbx_seq_one_letter_code
_entity_poly.pdbx_strand_id
1 'polypeptide(L)'
;MLTAPTPENTGKIQHGKRWMPIMYVTYFGILQAIAQQHGYALAVHGSVVRDFDLVMVPFAPKVSPHDFVLEDIRQAIGNTGPTSEVFDQVGQDCHGRTLYAIECGSGGYFDICFTPTVEQVLALIETDARRAKEIQHILKQTSSDEPIQPQQVVADDDPVKQASYHYKEYMRLMATLWEKPK
;
A
#
# COMPACT_ATOMS: atom_id res chain seq x y z
N MET A 1 -46.66 18.02 19.44
CA MET A 1 -45.29 17.48 19.55
C MET A 1 -45.05 16.62 18.32
N LEU A 2 -44.20 17.07 17.39
CA LEU A 2 -43.82 16.29 16.21
C LEU A 2 -42.72 15.31 16.63
N THR A 3 -43.02 14.03 16.66
CA THR A 3 -42.03 12.96 16.84
C THR A 3 -41.11 12.91 15.63
N ALA A 4 -39.80 12.96 15.86
CA ALA A 4 -38.82 12.83 14.80
C ALA A 4 -38.95 11.47 14.10
N PRO A 5 -38.79 11.40 12.76
CA PRO A 5 -38.86 10.14 12.05
C PRO A 5 -37.73 9.22 12.53
N THR A 6 -38.09 7.99 12.92
CA THR A 6 -37.13 6.91 13.18
C THR A 6 -36.37 6.62 11.89
N PRO A 7 -35.02 6.46 11.94
CA PRO A 7 -34.26 6.15 10.74
C PRO A 7 -34.75 4.82 10.18
N GLU A 8 -35.27 4.83 8.96
CA GLU A 8 -35.58 3.61 8.23
C GLU A 8 -34.31 2.77 8.14
N ASN A 9 -34.40 1.54 8.66
CA ASN A 9 -33.30 0.59 8.68
C ASN A 9 -33.08 0.11 7.24
N THR A 10 -32.24 0.83 6.48
CA THR A 10 -31.99 0.64 5.05
C THR A 10 -31.32 -0.70 4.68
N GLY A 11 -31.28 -1.68 5.58
CA GLY A 11 -30.67 -3.00 5.36
C GLY A 11 -29.16 -2.97 5.08
N LYS A 12 -28.56 -1.78 5.02
CA LYS A 12 -27.11 -1.62 4.91
C LYS A 12 -26.51 -1.93 6.27
N ILE A 13 -25.72 -3.00 6.32
CA ILE A 13 -24.88 -3.31 7.48
C ILE A 13 -24.02 -2.08 7.75
N GLN A 14 -24.25 -1.39 8.87
CA GLN A 14 -23.33 -0.36 9.34
C GLN A 14 -22.06 -1.08 9.78
N HIS A 15 -21.07 -1.13 8.88
CA HIS A 15 -19.72 -1.55 9.21
C HIS A 15 -19.02 -0.40 9.96
N GLY A 16 -18.53 -0.69 11.17
CA GLY A 16 -17.95 0.31 12.09
C GLY A 16 -18.85 0.64 13.27
N LYS A 17 -18.27 0.80 14.46
CA LYS A 17 -19.03 1.15 15.68
C LYS A 17 -19.33 2.64 15.66
N ARG A 18 -20.54 3.05 16.09
CA ARG A 18 -21.01 4.46 16.06
C ARG A 18 -20.10 5.47 16.77
N TRP A 19 -19.25 5.01 17.68
CA TRP A 19 -18.32 5.85 18.43
C TRP A 19 -16.95 6.02 17.74
N MET A 20 -16.65 5.28 16.67
CA MET A 20 -15.36 5.39 15.97
C MET A 20 -15.09 6.80 15.42
N PRO A 21 -16.06 7.50 14.79
CA PRO A 21 -15.79 8.83 14.25
C PRO A 21 -15.40 9.85 15.31
N ILE A 22 -16.07 9.83 16.48
CA ILE A 22 -15.76 10.76 17.57
C ILE A 22 -14.37 10.46 18.16
N MET A 23 -13.99 9.18 18.21
CA MET A 23 -12.65 8.75 18.63
C MET A 23 -11.58 9.27 17.66
N TYR A 24 -11.76 9.09 16.34
CA TYR A 24 -10.82 9.58 15.33
C TYR A 24 -10.64 11.10 15.36
N VAL A 25 -11.74 11.86 15.43
CA VAL A 25 -11.68 13.33 15.50
C VAL A 25 -10.99 13.80 16.78
N THR A 26 -11.16 13.08 17.89
CA THR A 26 -10.48 13.39 19.16
C THR A 26 -8.96 13.21 19.03
N TYR A 27 -8.51 12.16 18.36
CA TYR A 27 -7.08 11.91 18.15
C TYR A 27 -6.46 12.82 17.09
N PHE A 28 -7.22 13.28 16.09
CA PHE A 28 -6.66 14.02 14.95
C PHE A 28 -5.80 15.21 15.36
N GLY A 29 -6.21 16.01 16.35
CA GLY A 29 -5.43 17.17 16.81
C GLY A 29 -4.08 16.78 17.43
N ILE A 30 -4.04 15.65 18.15
CA ILE A 30 -2.81 15.10 18.75
C ILE A 30 -1.88 14.60 17.65
N LEU A 31 -2.42 13.83 16.71
CA LEU A 31 -1.65 13.28 15.57
C LEU A 31 -1.11 14.39 14.67
N GLN A 32 -1.89 15.46 14.45
CA GLN A 32 -1.47 16.61 13.67
C GLN A 32 -0.29 17.34 14.33
N ALA A 33 -0.32 17.51 15.65
CA ALA A 33 0.78 18.15 16.39
C ALA A 33 2.08 17.33 16.28
N ILE A 34 1.98 16.00 16.43
CA ILE A 34 3.12 15.08 16.26
C ILE A 34 3.67 15.17 14.83
N ALA A 35 2.82 15.06 13.81
CA ALA A 35 3.25 15.16 12.42
C ALA A 35 4.02 16.46 12.15
N GLN A 36 3.52 17.60 12.66
CA GLN A 36 4.18 18.90 12.52
C GLN A 36 5.55 18.94 13.21
N GLN A 37 5.69 18.36 14.41
CA GLN A 37 6.97 18.26 15.12
C GLN A 37 8.03 17.49 14.32
N HIS A 38 7.59 16.48 13.55
CA HIS A 38 8.45 15.68 12.68
C HIS A 38 8.62 16.23 11.26
N GLY A 39 8.05 17.40 10.96
CA GLY A 39 8.18 18.07 9.66
C GLY A 39 7.21 17.58 8.58
N TYR A 40 6.16 16.86 8.95
CA TYR A 40 5.11 16.39 8.04
C TYR A 40 3.85 17.26 8.13
N ALA A 41 3.21 17.46 6.99
CA ALA A 41 1.81 17.86 6.92
C ALA A 41 0.92 16.61 6.99
N LEU A 42 -0.05 16.60 7.91
CA LEU A 42 -1.01 15.51 8.06
C LEU A 42 -2.32 15.84 7.33
N ALA A 43 -2.81 14.92 6.52
CA ALA A 43 -4.12 15.00 5.86
C ALA A 43 -4.96 13.75 6.14
N VAL A 44 -6.28 13.94 6.22
CA VAL A 44 -7.25 12.84 6.27
C VAL A 44 -7.65 12.50 4.84
N HIS A 45 -7.54 11.23 4.47
CA HIS A 45 -7.97 10.72 3.16
C HIS A 45 -9.18 9.77 3.28
N GLY A 46 -9.39 9.18 4.44
CA GLY A 46 -10.47 8.23 4.71
C GLY A 46 -11.83 8.90 4.97
N SER A 47 -12.87 8.07 5.06
CA SER A 47 -14.23 8.53 5.33
C SER A 47 -14.46 9.00 6.78
N VAL A 48 -13.57 8.66 7.72
CA VAL A 48 -13.70 8.89 9.19
C VAL A 48 -14.89 8.15 9.82
N VAL A 49 -15.79 7.56 9.02
CA VAL A 49 -16.95 6.79 9.51
C VAL A 49 -16.50 5.44 10.07
N ARG A 50 -15.62 4.77 9.33
CA ARG A 50 -15.05 3.46 9.64
C ARG A 50 -13.53 3.52 9.56
N ASP A 51 -13.06 4.05 8.43
CA ASP A 51 -11.65 4.10 8.06
C ASP A 51 -11.09 5.48 8.38
N PHE A 52 -9.97 5.49 9.09
CA PHE A 52 -9.22 6.69 9.39
C PHE A 52 -7.87 6.64 8.71
N ASP A 53 -7.93 6.75 7.38
CA ASP A 53 -6.73 6.83 6.53
C ASP A 53 -6.10 8.21 6.65
N LEU A 54 -4.83 8.21 7.05
CA LEU A 54 -3.99 9.37 7.27
C LEU A 54 -2.85 9.38 6.26
N VAL A 55 -2.58 10.56 5.71
CA VAL A 55 -1.47 10.78 4.78
C VAL A 55 -0.52 11.79 5.40
N MET A 56 0.73 11.38 5.60
CA MET A 56 1.83 12.22 6.02
C MET A 56 2.66 12.64 4.80
N VAL A 57 2.70 13.94 4.56
CA VAL A 57 3.41 14.55 3.43
C VAL A 57 4.61 15.32 3.95
N PRO A 58 5.84 15.01 3.52
CA PRO A 58 7.01 15.81 3.87
C PRO A 58 6.79 17.28 3.53
N PHE A 59 6.88 18.16 4.54
CA PHE A 59 6.63 19.59 4.38
C PHE A 59 7.85 20.43 4.76
N ALA A 60 8.60 19.98 5.76
CA ALA A 60 9.87 20.59 6.15
C ALA A 60 11.03 20.12 5.26
N PRO A 61 12.12 20.91 5.12
CA PRO A 61 13.32 20.50 4.38
C PRO A 61 13.98 19.23 4.91
N LYS A 62 13.78 18.92 6.20
CA LYS A 62 14.21 17.69 6.82
C LYS A 62 13.07 17.17 7.67
N VAL A 63 12.77 15.88 7.51
CA VAL A 63 11.74 15.17 8.27
C VAL A 63 12.35 14.07 9.11
N SER A 64 11.66 13.67 10.17
CA SER A 64 12.08 12.52 10.97
C SER A 64 11.84 11.20 10.23
N PRO A 65 12.65 10.15 10.50
CA PRO A 65 12.35 8.80 10.01
C PRO A 65 11.01 8.30 10.56
N HIS A 66 10.30 7.47 9.78
CA HIS A 66 8.94 7.03 10.12
C HIS A 66 8.86 6.39 11.51
N ASP A 67 9.84 5.59 11.91
CA ASP A 67 9.84 4.87 13.19
C ASP A 67 9.73 5.81 14.40
N PHE A 68 10.40 6.97 14.36
CA PHE A 68 10.30 7.98 15.42
C PHE A 68 8.90 8.60 15.48
N VAL A 69 8.30 8.88 14.31
CA VAL A 69 6.94 9.43 14.23
C VAL A 69 5.92 8.42 14.77
N LEU A 70 6.04 7.16 14.37
CA LEU A 70 5.15 6.08 14.79
C LEU A 70 5.27 5.82 16.29
N GLU A 71 6.47 5.90 16.85
CA GLU A 71 6.70 5.77 18.29
C GLU A 71 6.02 6.89 19.08
N ASP A 72 6.19 8.15 18.67
CA ASP A 72 5.54 9.29 19.33
C ASP A 72 4.01 9.19 19.24
N ILE A 73 3.46 8.68 18.13
CA ILE A 73 2.03 8.39 18.01
C ILE A 73 1.59 7.30 19.00
N ARG A 74 2.31 6.17 19.05
CA ARG A 74 2.01 5.07 19.98
C ARG A 74 2.03 5.54 21.42
N GLN A 75 3.03 6.32 21.81
CA GLN A 75 3.13 6.92 23.13
C GLN A 75 1.94 7.84 23.42
N ALA A 76 1.57 8.71 22.48
CA ALA A 76 0.49 9.67 22.66
C ALA A 76 -0.90 9.04 22.81
N ILE A 77 -1.12 7.85 22.23
CA ILE A 77 -2.37 7.10 22.38
C ILE A 77 -2.32 6.03 23.48
N GLY A 78 -1.24 6.00 24.26
CA GLY A 78 -1.06 5.06 25.37
C GLY A 78 -0.81 3.61 24.95
N ASN A 79 -0.38 3.38 23.71
CA ASN A 79 -0.03 2.06 23.20
C ASN A 79 1.45 1.75 23.44
N THR A 80 1.82 1.52 24.70
CA THR A 80 3.22 1.31 25.15
C THR A 80 3.61 -0.17 25.30
N GLY A 81 2.78 -1.10 24.80
CA GLY A 81 3.05 -2.54 24.82
C GLY A 81 3.91 -2.99 23.64
N PRO A 82 4.41 -4.24 23.62
CA PRO A 82 5.06 -4.78 22.44
C PRO A 82 4.10 -4.71 21.25
N THR A 83 4.54 -4.06 20.16
CA THR A 83 3.76 -4.00 18.92
C THR A 83 3.63 -5.41 18.37
N SER A 84 2.42 -5.79 17.93
CA SER A 84 2.27 -7.00 17.14
C SER A 84 2.94 -6.77 15.78
N GLU A 85 3.69 -7.75 15.28
CA GLU A 85 4.34 -7.68 13.96
C GLU A 85 3.36 -7.37 12.81
N VAL A 86 2.05 -7.59 13.01
CA VAL A 86 0.97 -7.24 12.06
C VAL A 86 0.79 -5.73 11.88
N PHE A 87 1.31 -4.91 12.79
CA PHE A 87 1.13 -3.44 12.82
C PHE A 87 2.38 -2.65 12.40
N ASP A 88 3.47 -3.35 12.10
CA ASP A 88 4.70 -2.76 11.58
C ASP A 88 4.74 -2.92 10.05
N GLN A 89 5.23 -1.86 9.37
CA GLN A 89 5.19 -1.63 7.90
C GLN A 89 4.34 -2.64 7.10
N VAL A 90 3.07 -2.31 6.90
CA VAL A 90 2.08 -3.18 6.24
C VAL A 90 2.38 -3.37 4.75
N GLY A 91 3.13 -2.45 4.15
CA GLY A 91 3.66 -2.61 2.80
C GLY A 91 4.11 -1.31 2.13
N GLN A 92 4.29 -1.39 0.81
CA GLN A 92 4.40 -0.25 -0.09
C GLN A 92 3.18 -0.22 -1.01
N ASP A 93 2.62 0.96 -1.23
CA ASP A 93 1.44 1.16 -2.07
C ASP A 93 1.79 1.91 -3.38
N CYS A 94 0.78 2.17 -4.21
CA CYS A 94 0.87 3.02 -5.37
C CYS A 94 1.64 4.33 -5.07
N HIS A 95 2.49 4.72 -6.02
CA HIS A 95 3.30 5.95 -5.99
C HIS A 95 4.38 5.99 -4.89
N GLY A 96 4.83 4.83 -4.40
CA GLY A 96 5.97 4.73 -3.50
C GLY A 96 5.65 5.14 -2.06
N ARG A 97 4.36 5.17 -1.69
CA ARG A 97 3.96 5.42 -0.31
C ARG A 97 4.29 4.22 0.56
N THR A 98 4.75 4.49 1.78
CA THR A 98 4.93 3.43 2.79
C THR A 98 3.72 3.40 3.71
N LEU A 99 3.13 2.22 3.89
CA LEU A 99 1.92 2.02 4.68
C LEU A 99 2.23 1.43 6.06
N TYR A 100 1.53 1.91 7.07
CA TYR A 100 1.57 1.45 8.46
C TYR A 100 0.14 1.39 9.01
N ALA A 101 -0.07 0.54 10.01
CA ALA A 101 -1.35 0.48 10.73
C ALA A 101 -1.06 0.49 12.23
N ILE A 102 -1.65 1.42 12.98
CA ILE A 102 -1.49 1.49 14.44
C ILE A 102 -2.83 1.17 15.10
N GLU A 103 -2.86 0.18 16.01
CA GLU A 103 -4.03 -0.07 16.85
C GLU A 103 -4.21 1.06 17.87
N CYS A 104 -5.44 1.58 17.98
CA CYS A 104 -5.81 2.64 18.92
C CYS A 104 -6.86 2.22 19.97
N GLY A 105 -6.92 0.91 20.26
CA GLY A 105 -7.81 0.30 21.25
C GLY A 105 -9.27 0.14 20.80
N SER A 106 -10.02 -0.68 21.53
CA SER A 106 -11.46 -0.95 21.29
C SER A 106 -11.83 -1.47 19.87
N GLY A 107 -10.83 -1.98 19.14
CA GLY A 107 -10.94 -2.46 17.75
C GLY A 107 -10.86 -1.36 16.69
N GLY A 108 -10.32 -0.19 17.04
CA GLY A 108 -9.99 0.88 16.08
C GLY A 108 -8.53 0.84 15.64
N TYR A 109 -8.29 1.33 14.43
CA TYR A 109 -6.96 1.39 13.81
C TYR A 109 -6.77 2.73 13.11
N PHE A 110 -5.52 3.18 13.04
CA PHE A 110 -5.08 4.28 12.20
C PHE A 110 -4.27 3.71 11.04
N ASP A 111 -4.78 3.88 9.83
CA ASP A 111 -4.06 3.53 8.62
C ASP A 111 -3.23 4.75 8.20
N ILE A 112 -1.92 4.68 8.37
CA ILE A 112 -1.01 5.80 8.19
C ILE A 112 -0.13 5.52 6.98
N CYS A 113 -0.12 6.44 6.02
CA CYS A 113 0.80 6.37 4.90
C CYS A 113 1.73 7.57 4.84
N PHE A 114 2.98 7.32 4.47
CA PHE A 114 3.98 8.35 4.25
C PHE A 114 4.26 8.46 2.76
N THR A 115 4.19 9.68 2.23
CA THR A 115 4.68 9.95 0.87
C THR A 115 6.20 10.10 0.88
N PRO A 116 6.89 9.69 -0.20
CA PRO A 116 8.35 9.76 -0.23
C PRO A 116 8.85 11.20 -0.21
N THR A 117 10.00 11.43 0.43
CA THR A 117 10.71 12.71 0.33
C THR A 117 11.29 12.90 -1.07
N VAL A 118 11.66 14.14 -1.41
CA VAL A 118 12.32 14.43 -2.70
C VAL A 118 13.60 13.61 -2.86
N GLU A 119 14.39 13.46 -1.79
CA GLU A 119 15.61 12.65 -1.79
C GLU A 119 15.30 11.17 -2.06
N GLN A 120 14.24 10.64 -1.45
CA GLN A 120 13.81 9.26 -1.68
C GLN A 120 13.32 9.06 -3.13
N VAL A 121 12.58 10.03 -3.68
CA VAL A 121 12.15 10.01 -5.09
C VAL A 121 13.36 10.04 -6.04
N LEU A 122 14.34 10.90 -5.78
CA LEU A 122 15.57 10.97 -6.58
C LEU A 122 16.34 9.65 -6.55
N ALA A 123 16.50 9.03 -5.37
CA ALA A 123 17.16 7.74 -5.23
C ALA A 123 16.44 6.61 -6.00
N LEU A 124 15.10 6.65 -6.04
CA LEU A 124 14.29 5.72 -6.85
C LEU A 124 14.54 5.93 -8.35
N ILE A 125 14.52 7.18 -8.83
CA ILE A 125 14.79 7.51 -10.23
C ILE A 125 16.18 7.03 -10.65
N GLU A 126 17.20 7.25 -9.82
CA GLU A 126 18.57 6.79 -10.10
C GLU A 126 18.67 5.27 -10.18
N THR A 127 17.95 4.58 -9.29
CA THR A 127 17.88 3.11 -9.28
C THR A 127 17.21 2.58 -10.54
N ASP A 128 16.09 3.19 -10.96
CA ASP A 128 15.39 2.79 -12.17
C ASP A 128 16.19 3.11 -13.43
N ALA A 129 16.91 4.23 -13.47
CA ALA A 129 17.84 4.55 -14.55
C ALA A 129 18.99 3.52 -14.66
N ARG A 130 19.47 2.98 -13.54
CA ARG A 130 20.46 1.90 -13.51
C ARG A 130 19.87 0.60 -14.05
N ARG A 131 18.69 0.20 -13.57
CA ARG A 131 17.97 -0.99 -14.04
C ARG A 131 17.68 -0.93 -15.54
N ALA A 132 17.29 0.24 -16.05
CA ALA A 132 17.07 0.42 -17.49
C ALA A 132 18.34 0.15 -18.32
N LYS A 133 19.51 0.59 -17.85
CA LYS A 133 20.80 0.31 -18.50
C LYS A 133 21.15 -1.17 -18.46
N GLU A 134 20.92 -1.83 -17.33
CA GLU A 134 21.13 -3.28 -17.18
C GLU A 134 20.25 -4.08 -18.14
N ILE A 135 18.96 -3.74 -18.22
CA ILE A 135 18.02 -4.35 -19.17
C ILE A 135 18.49 -4.14 -20.60
N GLN A 136 18.91 -2.93 -20.98
CA GLN A 136 19.45 -2.66 -22.31
C GLN A 136 20.71 -3.47 -22.62
N HIS A 137 21.57 -3.68 -21.62
CA HIS A 137 22.77 -4.50 -21.78
C HIS A 137 22.41 -5.97 -22.04
N ILE A 138 21.50 -6.52 -21.23
CA ILE A 138 20.98 -7.88 -21.38
C ILE A 138 20.38 -8.06 -22.78
N LEU A 139 19.47 -7.16 -23.19
CA LEU A 139 18.81 -7.23 -24.50
C LEU A 139 19.81 -7.21 -25.66
N LYS A 140 20.89 -6.41 -25.57
CA LYS A 140 21.94 -6.40 -26.59
C LYS A 140 22.68 -7.74 -26.66
N GLN A 141 23.00 -8.34 -25.51
CA GLN A 141 23.65 -9.65 -25.45
C GLN A 141 22.75 -10.76 -26.01
N THR A 142 21.45 -10.73 -25.73
CA THR A 142 20.50 -11.74 -26.24
C THR A 142 20.19 -11.56 -27.73
N SER A 143 20.31 -10.34 -28.27
CA SER A 143 20.11 -10.06 -29.70
C SER A 143 21.27 -10.50 -30.62
N SER A 144 22.42 -10.84 -30.04
CA SER A 144 23.61 -11.32 -30.75
C SER A 144 23.75 -12.84 -30.80
N ASP A 145 22.85 -13.59 -30.14
CA ASP A 145 22.79 -15.05 -30.25
C ASP A 145 21.86 -15.45 -31.40
N GLU A 146 22.33 -16.39 -32.24
CA GLU A 146 21.58 -17.00 -33.35
C GLU A 146 20.17 -17.43 -32.92
N PRO A 147 19.19 -17.46 -33.86
CA PRO A 147 17.84 -17.91 -33.55
C PRO A 147 17.90 -19.25 -32.82
N ILE A 148 17.27 -19.29 -31.63
CA ILE A 148 17.09 -20.53 -30.87
C ILE A 148 16.40 -21.51 -31.81
N GLN A 149 17.19 -22.42 -32.39
CA GLN A 149 16.68 -23.58 -33.12
C GLN A 149 15.71 -24.25 -32.16
N PRO A 150 14.45 -24.52 -32.55
CA PRO A 150 13.48 -25.12 -31.65
C PRO A 150 14.07 -26.44 -31.15
N GLN A 151 14.55 -26.44 -29.91
CA GLN A 151 14.97 -27.66 -29.25
C GLN A 151 13.75 -28.57 -29.25
N GLN A 152 13.90 -29.74 -29.87
CA GLN A 152 12.90 -30.80 -29.77
C GLN A 152 12.62 -30.99 -28.28
N VAL A 153 11.41 -30.63 -27.87
CA VAL A 153 10.97 -30.74 -26.49
C VAL A 153 10.92 -32.23 -26.16
N VAL A 154 11.98 -32.72 -25.51
CA VAL A 154 11.93 -34.01 -24.82
C VAL A 154 10.95 -33.79 -23.68
N ALA A 155 9.90 -34.63 -23.60
CA ALA A 155 8.92 -34.57 -22.53
C ALA A 155 9.65 -34.61 -21.17
N ASP A 156 9.59 -33.51 -20.44
CA ASP A 156 10.14 -33.38 -19.09
C ASP A 156 9.01 -33.72 -18.11
N ASP A 157 9.21 -34.76 -17.30
CA ASP A 157 8.22 -35.29 -16.34
C ASP A 157 8.11 -34.40 -15.08
N ASP A 158 8.72 -33.21 -15.08
CA ASP A 158 8.63 -32.25 -13.97
C ASP A 158 7.24 -31.55 -13.95
N PRO A 159 6.40 -31.82 -12.92
CA PRO A 159 5.05 -31.30 -12.83
C PRO A 159 4.99 -29.77 -12.69
N VAL A 160 6.04 -29.12 -12.16
CA VAL A 160 6.08 -27.66 -12.02
C VAL A 160 6.25 -26.98 -13.39
N LYS A 161 7.05 -27.60 -14.27
CA LYS A 161 7.24 -27.10 -15.63
C LYS A 161 6.03 -27.37 -16.52
N GLN A 162 5.35 -28.50 -16.33
CA GLN A 162 4.06 -28.78 -16.99
C GLN A 162 2.99 -27.75 -16.61
N ALA A 163 2.88 -27.39 -15.33
CA ALA A 163 1.93 -26.36 -14.88
C ALA A 163 2.21 -24.98 -15.51
N SER A 164 3.48 -24.59 -15.62
CA SER A 164 3.89 -23.35 -16.29
C SER A 164 3.60 -23.36 -17.79
N TYR A 165 3.79 -24.50 -18.45
CA TYR A 165 3.42 -24.69 -19.86
C TYR A 165 1.91 -24.57 -20.09
N HIS A 166 1.10 -25.24 -19.26
CA HIS A 166 -0.36 -25.16 -19.35
C HIS A 166 -0.89 -23.75 -19.10
N TYR A 167 -0.28 -23.00 -18.18
CA TYR A 167 -0.64 -21.60 -17.95
C TYR A 167 -0.33 -20.71 -19.17
N LYS A 168 0.83 -20.90 -19.82
CA LYS A 168 1.19 -20.14 -21.03
C LYS A 168 0.26 -20.45 -22.20
N GLU A 169 -0.09 -21.71 -22.41
CA GLU A 169 -1.04 -22.09 -23.47
C GLU A 169 -2.46 -21.61 -23.17
N TYR A 170 -2.90 -21.66 -21.91
CA TYR A 170 -4.16 -21.05 -21.49
C TYR A 170 -4.20 -19.54 -21.79
N MET A 171 -3.16 -18.80 -21.44
CA MET A 171 -3.10 -17.35 -21.70
C MET A 171 -3.08 -17.03 -23.20
N ARG A 172 -2.46 -17.88 -24.03
CA ARG A 172 -2.48 -17.75 -25.48
C ARG A 172 -3.87 -18.00 -26.08
N LEU A 173 -4.58 -19.01 -25.59
CA LEU A 173 -5.97 -19.32 -25.95
C LEU A 173 -6.93 -18.20 -25.55
N MET A 174 -6.74 -17.63 -24.35
CA MET A 174 -7.57 -16.51 -23.88
C MET A 174 -7.32 -15.23 -24.70
N ALA A 175 -6.08 -14.95 -25.08
CA ALA A 175 -5.74 -13.81 -25.94
C ALA A 175 -6.42 -13.92 -27.33
N THR A 176 -6.42 -15.11 -27.93
CA THR A 176 -7.07 -15.36 -29.23
C THR A 176 -8.60 -15.35 -29.17
N LEU A 177 -9.19 -15.66 -28.01
CA LEU A 177 -10.64 -15.51 -27.79
C LEU A 177 -11.06 -14.05 -27.59
N TRP A 178 -10.17 -13.21 -27.07
CA TRP A 178 -10.44 -11.79 -26.81
C TRP A 178 -10.36 -10.90 -28.06
N GLU A 179 -9.62 -11.32 -29.09
CA GLU A 179 -9.44 -10.55 -30.34
C GLU A 179 -10.56 -10.75 -31.38
N LYS A 180 -11.60 -11.55 -31.10
CA LYS A 180 -12.74 -11.67 -32.02
C LYS A 180 -13.77 -10.55 -31.76
N PRO A 181 -14.02 -9.64 -32.72
CA PRO A 181 -15.12 -8.70 -32.59
C PRO A 181 -16.46 -9.45 -32.60
N LYS A 182 -17.41 -8.98 -31.78
CA LYS A 182 -18.78 -9.52 -31.66
C LYS A 182 -19.54 -9.51 -32.98
#